data_AF-A0A2D8C4N4-F1
#
_entry.id   AF-A0A2D8C4N4-F1
#
_cell.length_a   1.000
_cell.length_b   1.000
_cell.length_c   1.000
_cell.angle_alpha   90.00
_cell.angle_beta   90.00
_cell.angle_gamma   90.00
#
_symmetry.space_group_name_H-M   'P 1'
#
loop_
_entity.id
_entity.type
_entity.pdbx_description
1 polymer ?
#
loop_
_entity_poly.entity_id
_entity_poly.type
_entity_poly.pdbx_seq_one_letter_code
_entity_poly.pdbx_strand_id
1 'polypeptide(L)'
;MSKPLILVSNDDGITSKGIRVLVSIMKKLGEVVVVAPDSPQSGMGHAITIGETLRLYDEDIFDGIAAYKSSGTPADCVKLAKHYVLKDRTPDLVVSGINHGSNTSISVLYSGTMSAAIEGALEGYPSIGFSLCDYSSKADFSHVEEWVEKIARQVLENGIPKGIALNVNFPPKQNEDIKGIKVCRQADAKWQEEFSERFDPTGRKYFWMAGNFVNFDKGEDNDEWAIANNYVSIVPCQYDLTAYHAITQMNKNWDWEKLK
;
A
#
# COMPACT_ATOMS: atom_id res chain seq x y z
N MET A 1 -1.60 29.91 4.75
CA MET A 1 -1.89 28.60 5.36
C MET A 1 -0.56 27.92 5.64
N SER A 2 -0.44 27.17 6.74
CA SER A 2 0.73 26.30 6.96
C SER A 2 0.80 25.26 5.84
N LYS A 3 2.02 24.89 5.42
CA LYS A 3 2.18 23.78 4.48
C LYS A 3 1.69 22.49 5.16
N PRO A 4 1.00 21.59 4.43
CA PRO A 4 0.56 20.33 5.00
C PRO A 4 1.78 19.47 5.36
N LEU A 5 1.69 18.72 6.46
CA LEU A 5 2.67 17.72 6.86
C LEU A 5 2.32 16.37 6.23
N ILE A 6 3.26 15.80 5.48
CA ILE A 6 3.07 14.55 4.74
C ILE A 6 4.07 13.50 5.26
N LEU A 7 3.55 12.40 5.79
CA LEU A 7 4.33 11.23 6.17
C LEU A 7 4.47 10.30 4.96
N VAL A 8 5.71 9.93 4.62
CA VAL A 8 6.02 9.02 3.51
C VAL A 8 6.63 7.73 4.04
N SER A 9 6.12 6.59 3.57
CA SER A 9 6.64 5.23 3.84
C SER A 9 6.64 4.39 2.57
N ASN A 10 7.07 3.13 2.65
CA ASN A 10 6.91 2.10 1.62
C ASN A 10 7.16 0.69 2.21
N ASP A 11 7.18 -0.32 1.35
CA ASP A 11 7.65 -1.68 1.65
C ASP A 11 8.90 -2.12 0.86
N ASP A 12 9.30 -1.41 -0.18
CA ASP A 12 10.55 -1.71 -0.92
C ASP A 12 11.84 -1.30 -0.17
N GLY A 13 11.70 -0.57 0.94
CA GLY A 13 12.78 -0.03 1.74
C GLY A 13 13.17 1.41 1.37
N ILE A 14 13.77 2.13 2.32
CA ILE A 14 14.00 3.59 2.26
C ILE A 14 14.88 4.04 1.07
N THR A 15 15.73 3.15 0.56
CA THR A 15 16.65 3.46 -0.54
C THR A 15 16.04 3.23 -1.93
N SER A 16 14.81 2.71 -2.03
CA SER A 16 14.19 2.32 -3.29
C SER A 16 13.94 3.51 -4.23
N LYS A 17 13.84 3.23 -5.53
CA LYS A 17 13.56 4.28 -6.54
C LYS A 17 12.16 4.87 -6.35
N GLY A 18 11.18 4.01 -6.06
CA GLY A 18 9.78 4.40 -5.88
C GLY A 18 9.55 5.43 -4.77
N ILE A 19 10.14 5.23 -3.59
CA ILE A 19 10.01 6.19 -2.48
C ILE A 19 10.74 7.50 -2.77
N ARG A 20 11.86 7.46 -3.49
CA ARG A 20 12.56 8.69 -3.93
C ARG A 20 11.71 9.55 -4.86
N VAL A 21 10.99 8.91 -5.78
CA VAL A 21 10.03 9.60 -6.65
C VAL A 21 8.86 10.13 -5.82
N LEU A 22 8.30 9.34 -4.91
CA LEU A 22 7.19 9.78 -4.07
C LEU A 22 7.56 11.01 -3.22
N VAL A 23 8.73 10.97 -2.57
CA VAL A 23 9.25 12.09 -1.78
C VAL A 23 9.44 13.35 -2.62
N SER A 24 9.98 13.23 -3.85
CA SER A 24 10.19 14.38 -4.73
C SER A 24 8.88 15.06 -5.13
N ILE A 25 7.80 14.28 -5.31
CA ILE A 25 6.47 14.78 -5.60
C ILE A 25 5.85 15.42 -4.34
N MET A 26 5.89 14.73 -3.20
CA MET A 26 5.28 15.22 -1.96
C MET A 26 5.94 16.51 -1.45
N LYS A 27 7.26 16.70 -1.68
CA LYS A 27 7.99 17.93 -1.34
C LYS A 27 7.43 19.19 -2.05
N LYS A 28 6.75 19.02 -3.19
CA LYS A 28 6.05 20.12 -3.90
C LYS A 28 4.75 20.52 -3.19
N LEU A 29 4.14 19.61 -2.44
CA LEU A 29 2.84 19.79 -1.79
C LEU A 29 2.96 20.27 -0.35
N GLY A 30 3.95 19.79 0.40
CA GLY A 30 4.01 19.98 1.84
C GLY A 30 5.40 19.82 2.46
N GLU A 31 5.44 19.88 3.79
CA GLU A 31 6.58 19.40 4.57
C GLU A 31 6.56 17.87 4.59
N VAL A 32 7.70 17.25 4.29
CA VAL A 32 7.81 15.79 4.20
C VAL A 32 8.62 15.24 5.36
N VAL A 33 8.15 14.14 5.95
CA VAL A 33 8.90 13.28 6.86
C VAL A 33 8.85 11.86 6.31
N VAL A 34 10.00 11.18 6.27
CA VAL A 34 10.11 9.81 5.74
C VAL A 34 10.41 8.84 6.87
N VAL A 35 9.61 7.79 7.01
CA VAL A 35 9.93 6.65 7.88
C VAL A 35 9.63 5.39 7.11
N ALA A 36 10.65 4.59 6.80
CA ALA A 36 10.49 3.40 5.96
C ALA A 36 11.41 2.26 6.40
N PRO A 37 11.13 1.01 5.99
CA PRO A 37 11.96 -0.14 6.31
C PRO A 37 13.40 -0.01 5.80
N ASP A 38 14.34 -0.67 6.47
CA ASP A 38 15.76 -0.75 6.07
C ASP A 38 16.03 -1.78 4.97
N SER A 39 15.04 -2.61 4.64
CA SER A 39 15.12 -3.72 3.69
C SER A 39 13.75 -3.96 3.04
N PRO A 40 13.68 -4.65 1.88
CA PRO A 40 12.40 -5.00 1.28
C PRO A 40 11.54 -5.89 2.18
N GLN A 41 10.25 -5.56 2.28
CA GLN A 41 9.24 -6.20 3.13
C GLN A 41 8.01 -6.64 2.31
N SER A 42 8.18 -6.93 1.02
CA SER A 42 7.09 -7.38 0.15
C SER A 42 6.48 -8.69 0.64
N GLY A 43 5.14 -8.80 0.63
CA GLY A 43 4.42 -10.01 1.04
C GLY A 43 4.27 -10.19 2.55
N MET A 44 4.72 -9.24 3.36
CA MET A 44 4.57 -9.30 4.82
C MET A 44 3.14 -9.02 5.30
N GLY A 45 2.26 -8.52 4.42
CA GLY A 45 0.93 -8.05 4.79
C GLY A 45 1.00 -7.02 5.93
N HIS A 46 -0.02 -7.01 6.78
CA HIS A 46 -0.14 -6.09 7.92
C HIS A 46 0.57 -6.60 9.18
N ALA A 47 1.77 -7.16 9.03
CA ALA A 47 2.57 -7.61 10.16
C ALA A 47 3.06 -6.43 11.02
N ILE A 48 3.19 -6.65 12.33
CA ILE A 48 3.76 -5.72 13.31
C ILE A 48 4.77 -6.44 14.20
N THR A 49 5.77 -5.72 14.69
CA THR A 49 6.82 -6.29 15.54
C THR A 49 6.47 -6.13 17.02
N ILE A 50 6.22 -7.26 17.70
CA ILE A 50 5.94 -7.29 19.16
C ILE A 50 7.01 -8.06 19.93
N GLY A 51 7.46 -9.21 19.40
CA GLY A 51 8.36 -10.14 20.10
C GLY A 51 9.85 -9.79 20.02
N GLU A 52 10.22 -8.75 19.28
CA GLU A 52 11.59 -8.34 19.03
C GLU A 52 11.76 -6.82 19.17
N THR A 53 13.00 -6.35 19.29
CA THR A 53 13.28 -4.92 19.40
C THR A 53 13.26 -4.22 18.05
N LEU A 54 12.50 -3.12 17.95
CA LEU A 54 12.58 -2.20 16.82
C LEU A 54 13.80 -1.26 16.94
N ARG A 55 14.47 -1.00 15.82
CA ARG A 55 15.55 -0.02 15.70
C ARG A 55 15.13 1.07 14.73
N LEU A 56 15.47 2.32 15.04
CA LEU A 56 15.22 3.48 14.20
C LEU A 56 16.53 4.26 14.09
N TYR A 57 16.90 4.65 12.87
CA TYR A 57 18.14 5.38 12.61
C TYR A 57 17.86 6.56 11.68
N ASP A 58 18.49 7.70 11.95
CA ASP A 58 18.47 8.87 11.07
C ASP A 58 19.19 8.56 9.75
N GLU A 59 18.66 9.06 8.65
CA GLU A 59 19.23 8.92 7.30
C GLU A 59 19.29 10.27 6.60
N ASP A 60 20.45 10.59 6.02
CA ASP A 60 20.66 11.83 5.24
C ASP A 60 20.74 11.51 3.74
N ILE A 61 19.65 10.95 3.22
CA ILE A 61 19.55 10.53 1.80
C ILE A 61 18.54 11.35 0.99
N PHE A 62 17.84 12.27 1.66
CA PHE A 62 16.86 13.19 1.09
C PHE A 62 17.18 14.62 1.52
N ASP A 63 17.70 15.43 0.59
CA ASP A 63 18.17 16.78 0.89
C ASP A 63 17.09 17.66 1.56
N GLY A 64 17.38 18.08 2.79
CA GLY A 64 16.53 18.92 3.63
C GLY A 64 15.24 18.25 4.12
N ILE A 65 15.17 16.91 4.14
CA ILE A 65 14.00 16.14 4.59
C ILE A 65 14.42 15.22 5.73
N ALA A 66 13.66 15.26 6.84
CA ALA A 66 13.86 14.34 7.94
C ALA A 66 13.48 12.92 7.51
N ALA A 67 14.44 12.00 7.54
CA ALA A 67 14.25 10.63 7.09
C ALA A 67 14.84 9.63 8.09
N TYR A 68 14.12 8.54 8.29
CA TYR A 68 14.46 7.53 9.27
C TYR A 68 14.27 6.13 8.67
N LYS A 69 15.29 5.28 8.80
CA LYS A 69 15.16 3.86 8.49
C LYS A 69 14.77 3.07 9.74
N SER A 70 13.89 2.10 9.59
CA SER A 70 13.41 1.22 10.65
C SER A 70 13.76 -0.23 10.35
N SER A 71 14.06 -1.02 11.38
CA SER A 71 14.18 -2.48 11.26
C SER A 71 12.83 -3.20 11.25
N GLY A 72 11.72 -2.46 11.35
CA GLY A 72 10.36 -2.99 11.41
C GLY A 72 9.67 -3.11 10.05
N THR A 73 8.40 -3.50 10.10
CA THR A 73 7.52 -3.58 8.93
C THR A 73 7.05 -2.19 8.48
N PRO A 74 6.38 -2.07 7.32
CA PRO A 74 5.75 -0.81 6.90
C PRO A 74 4.73 -0.26 7.91
N ALA A 75 3.98 -1.14 8.59
CA ALA A 75 3.06 -0.73 9.65
C ALA A 75 3.80 -0.22 10.90
N ASP A 76 4.88 -0.89 11.31
CA ASP A 76 5.74 -0.42 12.40
C ASP A 76 6.33 0.97 12.10
N CYS A 77 6.70 1.23 10.84
CA CYS A 77 7.21 2.54 10.41
C CYS A 77 6.20 3.66 10.66
N VAL A 78 4.92 3.43 10.36
CA VAL A 78 3.86 4.42 10.60
C VAL A 78 3.62 4.62 12.10
N LYS A 79 3.65 3.55 12.90
CA LYS A 79 3.53 3.63 14.36
C LYS A 79 4.70 4.39 14.99
N LEU A 80 5.93 4.08 14.58
CA LEU A 80 7.14 4.81 15.02
C LEU A 80 7.10 6.26 14.59
N ALA A 81 6.64 6.54 13.36
CA ALA A 81 6.48 7.90 12.88
C ALA A 81 5.53 8.69 13.78
N LYS A 82 4.32 8.18 14.01
CA LYS A 82 3.32 8.81 14.86
C LYS A 82 3.84 9.04 16.28
N HIS A 83 4.33 7.99 16.94
CA HIS A 83 4.57 8.03 18.38
C HIS A 83 5.94 8.59 18.78
N TYR A 84 6.93 8.56 17.89
CA TYR A 84 8.30 8.97 18.22
C TYR A 84 8.83 10.12 17.34
N VAL A 85 8.66 10.02 16.03
CA VAL A 85 9.24 11.01 15.09
C VAL A 85 8.43 12.31 15.06
N LEU A 86 7.11 12.20 14.88
CA LEU A 86 6.21 13.34 14.76
C LEU A 86 5.83 13.92 16.12
N LYS A 87 5.85 13.12 17.18
CA LYS A 87 5.51 13.52 18.56
C LYS A 87 4.11 14.13 18.61
N ASP A 88 4.01 15.43 18.90
CA ASP A 88 2.74 16.17 18.98
C ASP A 88 2.23 16.67 17.62
N ARG A 89 2.97 16.41 16.54
CA ARG A 89 2.60 16.83 15.18
C ARG A 89 1.69 15.79 14.54
N THR A 90 0.63 16.27 13.89
CA THR A 90 -0.31 15.42 13.15
C THR A 90 -0.02 15.51 11.65
N PRO A 91 0.20 14.40 10.94
CA PRO A 91 0.28 14.42 9.49
C PRO A 91 -1.10 14.73 8.88
N ASP A 92 -1.12 15.61 7.90
CA ASP A 92 -2.31 15.92 7.09
C ASP A 92 -2.56 14.82 6.02
N LEU A 93 -1.51 14.06 5.68
CA LEU A 93 -1.56 12.96 4.72
C LEU A 93 -0.47 11.92 5.04
N VAL A 94 -0.83 10.64 4.94
CA VAL A 94 0.11 9.52 4.89
C VAL A 94 0.12 8.95 3.48
N VAL A 95 1.30 8.83 2.87
CA VAL A 95 1.47 8.16 1.58
C VAL A 95 2.47 7.02 1.68
N SER A 96 2.19 5.93 0.99
CA SER A 96 3.05 4.75 0.94
C SER A 96 3.36 4.37 -0.50
N GLY A 97 4.62 4.03 -0.81
CA GLY A 97 5.08 3.61 -2.13
C GLY A 97 6.16 4.53 -2.73
N ILE A 98 6.25 4.72 -4.05
CA ILE A 98 5.48 4.02 -5.09
C ILE A 98 6.04 2.59 -5.22
N ASN A 99 5.19 1.58 -4.98
CA ASN A 99 5.60 0.18 -5.06
C ASN A 99 5.98 -0.24 -6.49
N HIS A 100 6.99 -1.13 -6.61
CA HIS A 100 7.28 -1.86 -7.83
C HIS A 100 6.39 -3.12 -7.93
N GLY A 101 5.38 -3.08 -8.79
CA GLY A 101 4.41 -4.17 -8.96
C GLY A 101 3.00 -3.78 -8.54
N SER A 102 2.01 -4.57 -8.95
CA SER A 102 0.60 -4.29 -8.66
C SER A 102 0.20 -4.76 -7.26
N ASN A 103 -0.67 -3.98 -6.62
CA ASN A 103 -1.35 -4.33 -5.37
C ASN A 103 -2.87 -4.38 -5.59
N THR A 104 -3.29 -4.94 -6.72
CA THR A 104 -4.68 -5.05 -7.14
C THR A 104 -5.37 -6.29 -6.57
N SER A 105 -6.69 -6.24 -6.49
CA SER A 105 -7.54 -7.34 -5.99
C SER A 105 -7.08 -7.84 -4.62
N ILE A 106 -7.04 -9.16 -4.41
CA ILE A 106 -6.69 -9.80 -3.15
C ILE A 106 -5.25 -9.50 -2.69
N SER A 107 -4.39 -9.03 -3.60
CA SER A 107 -3.00 -8.68 -3.29
C SER A 107 -2.88 -7.55 -2.27
N VAL A 108 -3.94 -6.72 -2.11
CA VAL A 108 -4.03 -5.69 -1.06
C VAL A 108 -3.78 -6.26 0.33
N LEU A 109 -4.22 -7.49 0.63
CA LEU A 109 -4.06 -8.11 1.95
C LEU A 109 -2.59 -8.45 2.29
N TYR A 110 -1.77 -8.68 1.28
CA TYR A 110 -0.37 -9.07 1.42
C TYR A 110 0.60 -7.92 1.16
N SER A 111 0.07 -6.76 0.76
CA SER A 111 0.83 -5.58 0.37
C SER A 111 1.32 -4.80 1.57
N GLY A 112 2.65 -4.71 1.74
CA GLY A 112 3.23 -3.85 2.76
C GLY A 112 2.99 -2.36 2.48
N THR A 113 2.98 -1.97 1.21
CA THR A 113 2.59 -0.62 0.78
C THR A 113 1.19 -0.26 1.31
N MET A 114 0.20 -1.14 1.10
CA MET A 114 -1.15 -0.90 1.62
C MET A 114 -1.23 -1.03 3.14
N SER A 115 -0.42 -1.88 3.78
CA SER A 115 -0.39 -1.96 5.24
C SER A 115 0.03 -0.65 5.90
N ALA A 116 1.04 0.06 5.35
CA ALA A 116 1.38 1.39 5.84
C ALA A 116 0.23 2.41 5.63
N ALA A 117 -0.44 2.38 4.48
CA ALA A 117 -1.58 3.27 4.22
C ALA A 117 -2.78 2.96 5.14
N ILE A 118 -3.10 1.68 5.35
CA ILE A 118 -4.15 1.23 6.26
C ILE A 118 -3.81 1.59 7.71
N GLU A 119 -2.54 1.49 8.10
CA GLU A 119 -2.09 1.91 9.42
C GLU A 119 -2.28 3.43 9.61
N GLY A 120 -2.00 4.25 8.61
CA GLY A 120 -2.34 5.68 8.64
C GLY A 120 -3.85 5.92 8.81
N ALA A 121 -4.69 5.16 8.09
CA ALA A 121 -6.14 5.27 8.18
C ALA A 121 -6.69 4.80 9.54
N LEU A 122 -6.10 3.77 10.15
CA LEU A 122 -6.41 3.31 11.51
C LEU A 122 -6.18 4.42 12.54
N GLU A 123 -5.14 5.22 12.32
CA GLU A 123 -4.83 6.38 13.16
C GLU A 123 -5.67 7.62 12.85
N GLY A 124 -6.58 7.51 11.88
CA GLY A 124 -7.50 8.57 11.48
C GLY A 124 -6.92 9.56 10.49
N TYR A 125 -5.77 9.27 9.88
CA TYR A 125 -5.13 10.13 8.88
C TYR A 125 -5.62 9.79 7.47
N PRO A 126 -5.87 10.78 6.59
CA PRO A 126 -6.03 10.54 5.16
C PRO A 126 -4.82 9.78 4.64
N SER A 127 -5.05 8.65 3.96
CA SER A 127 -3.97 7.72 3.62
C SER A 127 -4.10 7.13 2.22
N ILE A 128 -2.96 7.02 1.52
CA ILE A 128 -2.89 6.53 0.13
C ILE A 128 -1.71 5.57 -0.04
N GLY A 129 -1.96 4.40 -0.62
CA GLY A 129 -0.92 3.50 -1.13
C GLY A 129 -0.81 3.65 -2.65
N PHE A 130 0.39 3.90 -3.16
CA PHE A 130 0.66 4.05 -4.58
C PHE A 130 1.49 2.87 -5.10
N SER A 131 1.08 2.29 -6.23
CA SER A 131 1.75 1.16 -6.85
C SER A 131 1.82 1.34 -8.36
N LEU A 132 2.98 1.09 -8.96
CA LEU A 132 3.13 1.04 -10.41
C LEU A 132 3.13 -0.42 -10.85
N CYS A 133 2.26 -0.80 -11.79
CA CYS A 133 2.15 -2.16 -12.33
C CYS A 133 3.33 -2.51 -13.27
N ASP A 134 4.55 -2.27 -12.82
CA ASP A 134 5.83 -2.64 -13.43
C ASP A 134 6.75 -3.17 -12.33
N TYR A 135 7.08 -4.47 -12.43
CA TYR A 135 7.91 -5.20 -11.46
C TYR A 135 9.42 -4.98 -11.66
N SER A 136 9.81 -4.23 -12.68
CA SER A 136 11.22 -3.95 -12.96
C SER A 136 11.83 -3.04 -11.89
N SER A 137 13.02 -3.39 -11.40
CA SER A 137 13.82 -2.48 -10.55
C SER A 137 14.24 -1.19 -11.28
N LYS A 138 14.12 -1.18 -12.61
CA LYS A 138 14.39 -0.02 -13.47
C LYS A 138 13.11 0.69 -13.95
N ALA A 139 11.94 0.31 -13.42
CA ALA A 139 10.65 0.88 -13.81
C ALA A 139 10.69 2.40 -13.94
N ASP A 140 10.07 2.92 -15.00
CA ASP A 140 9.99 4.35 -15.26
C ASP A 140 8.71 4.91 -14.65
N PHE A 141 8.86 5.89 -13.76
CA PHE A 141 7.76 6.54 -13.07
C PHE A 141 7.34 7.86 -13.74
N SER A 142 8.04 8.30 -14.79
CA SER A 142 7.85 9.64 -15.35
C SER A 142 6.42 9.92 -15.81
N HIS A 143 5.69 8.90 -16.28
CA HIS A 143 4.32 9.03 -16.79
C HIS A 143 3.27 9.05 -15.69
N VAL A 144 3.64 8.78 -14.43
CA VAL A 144 2.70 8.72 -13.28
C VAL A 144 2.88 9.87 -12.29
N GLU A 145 3.99 10.61 -12.34
CA GLU A 145 4.30 11.64 -11.33
C GLU A 145 3.19 12.70 -11.21
N GLU A 146 2.66 13.17 -12.34
CA GLU A 146 1.58 14.15 -12.36
C GLU A 146 0.27 13.59 -11.77
N TRP A 147 -0.01 12.30 -11.99
CA TRP A 147 -1.18 11.64 -11.43
C TRP A 147 -1.08 11.48 -9.91
N VAL A 148 0.09 11.08 -9.41
CA VAL A 148 0.38 11.01 -7.97
C VAL A 148 0.18 12.39 -7.33
N GLU A 149 0.72 13.45 -7.93
CA GLU A 149 0.57 14.82 -7.41
C GLU A 149 -0.91 15.24 -7.36
N LYS A 150 -1.65 15.04 -8.45
CA LYS A 150 -3.08 15.40 -8.55
C LYS A 150 -3.91 14.64 -7.51
N ILE A 151 -3.69 13.34 -7.35
CA ILE A 151 -4.44 12.52 -6.39
C ILE A 151 -4.14 12.94 -4.95
N ALA A 152 -2.86 13.13 -4.60
CA ALA A 152 -2.48 13.59 -3.26
C ALA A 152 -3.07 14.97 -2.95
N ARG A 153 -3.07 15.89 -3.93
CA ARG A 153 -3.70 17.21 -3.80
C ARG A 153 -5.22 17.11 -3.57
N GLN A 154 -5.92 16.27 -4.33
CA GLN A 154 -7.35 16.04 -4.14
C GLN A 154 -7.68 15.52 -2.75
N VAL A 155 -6.86 14.61 -2.20
CA VAL A 155 -7.04 14.10 -0.83
C VAL A 155 -6.75 15.17 0.22
N LEU A 156 -5.72 15.99 0.05
CA LEU A 156 -5.44 17.11 0.95
C LEU A 156 -6.56 18.15 0.96
N GLU A 157 -7.21 18.39 -0.18
CA GLU A 157 -8.30 19.36 -0.33
C GLU A 157 -9.64 18.85 0.21
N ASN A 158 -9.98 17.58 -0.03
CA ASN A 158 -11.31 17.03 0.25
C ASN A 158 -11.35 16.07 1.46
N GLY A 159 -10.20 15.59 1.91
CA GLY A 159 -10.09 14.50 2.88
C GLY A 159 -10.46 13.14 2.30
N ILE A 160 -10.50 12.14 3.18
CA ILE A 160 -10.98 10.77 2.91
C ILE A 160 -11.97 10.40 4.02
N PRO A 161 -13.07 9.67 3.74
CA PRO A 161 -13.95 9.20 4.80
C PRO A 161 -13.20 8.37 5.86
N LYS A 162 -13.63 8.49 7.12
CA LYS A 162 -12.96 7.82 8.23
C LYS A 162 -12.91 6.30 8.01
N GLY A 163 -11.77 5.69 8.33
CA GLY A 163 -11.57 4.24 8.25
C GLY A 163 -11.30 3.71 6.85
N ILE A 164 -10.94 4.59 5.91
CA ILE A 164 -10.63 4.25 4.52
C ILE A 164 -9.20 4.68 4.19
N ALA A 165 -8.46 3.82 3.51
CA ALA A 165 -7.23 4.13 2.79
C ALA A 165 -7.46 3.96 1.29
N LEU A 166 -6.86 4.80 0.45
CA LEU A 166 -6.96 4.66 -1.01
C LEU A 166 -5.84 3.76 -1.53
N ASN A 167 -6.19 2.66 -2.20
CA ASN A 167 -5.25 1.86 -2.98
C ASN A 167 -5.22 2.35 -4.41
N VAL A 168 -4.09 2.90 -4.83
CA VAL A 168 -3.91 3.51 -6.16
C VAL A 168 -2.91 2.69 -6.96
N ASN A 169 -3.34 2.20 -8.12
CA ASN A 169 -2.49 1.45 -9.04
C ASN A 169 -2.40 2.20 -10.38
N PHE A 170 -1.19 2.27 -10.92
CA PHE A 170 -0.91 2.88 -12.22
C PHE A 170 -0.55 1.82 -13.25
N PRO A 171 -1.06 1.93 -14.49
CA PRO A 171 -0.68 1.01 -15.56
C PRO A 171 0.81 1.16 -15.92
N PRO A 172 1.45 0.09 -16.44
CA PRO A 172 2.80 0.17 -16.96
C PRO A 172 2.87 1.20 -18.09
N LYS A 173 4.05 1.79 -18.32
CA LYS A 173 4.24 2.79 -19.37
C LYS A 173 3.93 2.19 -20.74
N GLN A 174 3.10 2.87 -21.52
CA GLN A 174 2.72 2.49 -22.88
C GLN A 174 3.10 3.61 -23.87
N ASN A 175 2.88 3.37 -25.17
CA ASN A 175 3.04 4.38 -26.22
C ASN A 175 1.85 5.36 -26.29
N GLU A 176 0.91 5.27 -25.36
CA GLU A 176 -0.25 6.14 -25.21
C GLU A 176 -0.32 6.68 -23.78
N ASP A 177 -0.85 7.90 -23.64
CA ASP A 177 -1.06 8.51 -22.33
C ASP A 177 -2.15 7.77 -21.54
N ILE A 178 -2.03 7.80 -20.22
CA ILE A 178 -3.05 7.27 -19.30
C ILE A 178 -4.38 7.98 -19.58
N LYS A 179 -5.44 7.20 -19.82
CA LYS A 179 -6.75 7.70 -20.30
C LYS A 179 -7.52 8.47 -19.24
N GLY A 180 -7.18 8.30 -17.96
CA GLY A 180 -7.86 8.95 -16.84
C GLY A 180 -7.76 8.16 -15.55
N ILE A 181 -8.56 8.57 -14.56
CA ILE A 181 -8.74 7.88 -13.28
C ILE A 181 -10.09 7.16 -13.28
N LYS A 182 -10.13 5.94 -12.77
CA LYS A 182 -11.36 5.24 -12.39
C LYS A 182 -11.34 4.90 -10.91
N VAL A 183 -12.42 5.27 -10.21
CA VAL A 183 -12.70 4.75 -8.88
C VAL A 183 -13.35 3.38 -9.05
N CYS A 184 -12.78 2.36 -8.43
CA CYS A 184 -13.07 0.96 -8.67
C CYS A 184 -13.37 0.21 -7.37
N ARG A 185 -13.99 -0.96 -7.48
CA ARG A 185 -13.92 -2.01 -6.46
C ARG A 185 -12.74 -2.95 -6.73
N GLN A 186 -12.38 -3.78 -5.75
CA GLN A 186 -11.46 -4.89 -5.96
C GLN A 186 -12.07 -5.90 -6.95
N ALA A 187 -11.28 -6.39 -7.90
CA ALA A 187 -11.68 -7.49 -8.78
C ALA A 187 -11.84 -8.80 -7.99
N ASP A 188 -12.79 -9.65 -8.41
CA ASP A 188 -12.83 -11.06 -7.99
C ASP A 188 -11.71 -11.83 -8.70
N ALA A 189 -10.53 -11.83 -8.08
CA ALA A 189 -9.34 -12.49 -8.59
C ALA A 189 -8.52 -13.05 -7.43
N LYS A 190 -7.73 -14.10 -7.72
CA LYS A 190 -6.80 -14.67 -6.75
C LYS A 190 -5.59 -15.29 -7.42
N TRP A 191 -4.53 -15.42 -6.65
CA TRP A 191 -3.42 -16.29 -7.00
C TRP A 191 -3.87 -17.75 -6.87
N GLN A 192 -3.62 -18.55 -7.89
CA GLN A 192 -3.67 -20.00 -7.79
C GLN A 192 -2.23 -20.48 -7.58
N GLU A 193 -1.92 -20.86 -6.34
CA GLU A 193 -0.56 -21.17 -5.92
C GLU A 193 -0.09 -22.53 -6.44
N GLU A 194 1.18 -22.59 -6.82
CA GLU A 194 1.91 -23.80 -7.17
C GLU A 194 3.21 -23.84 -6.36
N PHE A 195 3.60 -25.02 -5.88
CA PHE A 195 4.83 -25.18 -5.11
C PHE A 195 5.87 -25.96 -5.90
N SER A 196 7.00 -25.32 -6.22
CA SER A 196 8.15 -25.99 -6.82
C SER A 196 9.02 -26.60 -5.73
N GLU A 197 8.94 -27.92 -5.61
CA GLU A 197 9.77 -28.70 -4.70
C GLU A 197 11.19 -28.86 -5.24
N ARG A 198 12.18 -28.64 -4.36
CA ARG A 198 13.61 -28.84 -4.65
C ARG A 198 14.34 -29.37 -3.42
N PHE A 199 15.59 -29.74 -3.60
CA PHE A 199 16.49 -30.20 -2.54
C PHE A 199 17.72 -29.29 -2.47
N ASP A 200 18.17 -28.98 -1.26
CA ASP A 200 19.42 -28.26 -1.03
C ASP A 200 20.63 -29.20 -1.20
N PRO A 201 21.87 -28.69 -1.21
CA PRO A 201 23.07 -29.52 -1.34
C PRO A 201 23.25 -30.57 -0.23
N THR A 202 22.53 -30.47 0.89
CA THR A 202 22.53 -31.44 2.00
C THR A 202 21.39 -32.46 1.91
N GLY A 203 20.59 -32.41 0.84
CA GLY A 203 19.45 -33.30 0.61
C GLY A 203 18.20 -32.90 1.38
N ARG A 204 18.14 -31.70 1.98
CA ARG A 204 16.92 -31.22 2.65
C ARG A 204 15.97 -30.61 1.64
N LYS A 205 14.71 -30.97 1.77
CA LYS A 205 13.63 -30.49 0.90
C LYS A 205 13.26 -29.06 1.24
N TYR A 206 13.07 -28.23 0.21
CA TYR A 206 12.52 -26.88 0.31
C TYR A 206 11.55 -26.63 -0.85
N PHE A 207 10.75 -25.56 -0.72
CA PHE A 207 9.72 -25.23 -1.70
C PHE A 207 9.81 -23.75 -2.07
N TRP A 208 9.62 -23.47 -3.35
CA TRP A 208 9.31 -22.12 -3.83
C TRP A 208 7.81 -22.02 -4.06
N MET A 209 7.16 -21.03 -3.45
CA MET A 209 5.81 -20.64 -3.81
C MET A 209 5.85 -19.86 -5.12
N ALA A 210 5.07 -20.30 -6.08
CA ALA A 210 4.76 -19.63 -7.33
C ALA A 210 3.23 -19.58 -7.48
N GLY A 211 2.74 -19.00 -8.55
CA GLY A 211 1.32 -19.06 -8.86
C GLY A 211 0.98 -18.25 -10.09
N ASN A 212 -0.23 -18.46 -10.57
CA ASN A 212 -0.81 -17.68 -11.65
C ASN A 212 -1.91 -16.80 -11.07
N PHE A 213 -1.90 -15.52 -11.42
CA PHE A 213 -2.99 -14.62 -11.08
C PHE A 213 -4.18 -14.91 -11.98
N VAL A 214 -5.31 -15.32 -11.40
CA VAL A 214 -6.52 -15.69 -12.13
C VAL A 214 -7.63 -14.70 -11.79
N ASN A 215 -8.08 -14.00 -12.82
CA ASN A 215 -9.18 -13.05 -12.74
C ASN A 215 -10.50 -13.72 -13.16
N PHE A 216 -11.46 -13.82 -12.23
CA PHE A 216 -12.81 -14.36 -12.48
C PHE A 216 -13.83 -13.27 -12.81
N ASP A 217 -13.44 -12.02 -12.58
CA ASP A 217 -14.28 -10.85 -12.78
C ASP A 217 -14.48 -10.55 -14.26
N LYS A 218 -15.72 -10.23 -14.62
CA LYS A 218 -16.10 -9.82 -15.99
C LYS A 218 -16.62 -8.38 -16.05
N GLY A 219 -16.63 -7.69 -14.91
CA GLY A 219 -17.05 -6.31 -14.82
C GLY A 219 -16.02 -5.33 -15.35
N GLU A 220 -16.46 -4.09 -15.59
CA GLU A 220 -15.61 -2.95 -16.01
C GLU A 220 -15.44 -1.91 -14.89
N ASP A 221 -15.94 -2.23 -13.70
CA ASP A 221 -15.96 -1.42 -12.48
C ASP A 221 -14.88 -1.83 -11.47
N ASN A 222 -13.99 -2.75 -11.85
CA ASN A 222 -12.91 -3.26 -11.02
C ASN A 222 -11.53 -2.70 -11.40
N ASP A 223 -10.59 -2.85 -10.46
CA ASP A 223 -9.22 -2.35 -10.56
C ASP A 223 -8.39 -3.02 -11.67
N GLU A 224 -8.45 -4.34 -11.80
CA GLU A 224 -7.79 -5.09 -12.88
C GLU A 224 -8.22 -4.61 -14.27
N TRP A 225 -9.52 -4.41 -14.48
CA TRP A 225 -10.05 -3.89 -15.74
C TRP A 225 -9.54 -2.47 -16.02
N ALA A 226 -9.52 -1.60 -15.01
CA ALA A 226 -9.03 -0.23 -15.17
C ALA A 226 -7.56 -0.21 -15.61
N ILE A 227 -6.71 -1.00 -14.93
CA ILE A 227 -5.29 -1.12 -15.29
C ILE A 227 -5.13 -1.69 -16.71
N ALA A 228 -5.83 -2.79 -17.03
CA ALA A 228 -5.76 -3.40 -18.35
C ALA A 228 -6.21 -2.47 -19.49
N ASN A 229 -7.09 -1.50 -19.19
CA ASN A 229 -7.59 -0.51 -20.14
C ASN A 229 -6.85 0.83 -20.10
N ASN A 230 -5.69 0.89 -19.42
CA ASN A 230 -4.81 2.06 -19.33
C ASN A 230 -5.45 3.26 -18.58
N TYR A 231 -6.17 2.97 -17.49
CA TYR A 231 -6.63 3.94 -16.50
C TYR A 231 -5.85 3.79 -15.19
N VAL A 232 -5.68 4.87 -14.43
CA VAL A 232 -5.32 4.79 -13.01
C VAL A 232 -6.49 4.17 -12.26
N SER A 233 -6.25 3.13 -11.46
CA SER A 233 -7.24 2.57 -10.56
C SER A 233 -7.12 3.19 -9.18
N ILE A 234 -8.26 3.58 -8.59
CA ILE A 234 -8.36 3.98 -7.18
C ILE A 234 -9.42 3.12 -6.51
N VAL A 235 -9.02 2.31 -5.53
CA VAL A 235 -9.94 1.49 -4.73
C VAL A 235 -9.96 2.00 -3.29
N PRO A 236 -11.08 2.52 -2.76
CA PRO A 236 -11.20 2.82 -1.35
C PRO A 236 -11.25 1.50 -0.55
N CYS A 237 -10.22 1.26 0.24
CA CYS A 237 -10.05 0.05 1.04
C CYS A 237 -10.35 0.35 2.51
N GLN A 238 -11.21 -0.48 3.11
CA GLN A 238 -11.47 -0.49 4.55
C GLN A 238 -10.64 -1.59 5.23
N TYR A 239 -10.52 -1.51 6.55
CA TYR A 239 -9.89 -2.55 7.38
C TYR A 239 -10.91 -3.30 8.27
N ASP A 240 -12.16 -2.84 8.31
CA ASP A 240 -13.24 -3.62 8.90
C ASP A 240 -13.67 -4.72 7.92
N LEU A 241 -13.26 -5.94 8.23
CA LEU A 241 -13.53 -7.14 7.41
C LEU A 241 -14.86 -7.80 7.77
N THR A 242 -15.71 -7.15 8.58
CA THR A 242 -17.01 -7.69 8.96
C THR A 242 -17.90 -7.85 7.72
N ALA A 243 -18.31 -9.10 7.45
CA ALA A 243 -19.30 -9.42 6.43
C ALA A 243 -20.72 -9.06 6.93
N TYR A 244 -21.04 -7.76 6.98
CA TYR A 244 -22.30 -7.25 7.53
C TYR A 244 -23.55 -7.92 6.93
N HIS A 245 -23.51 -8.28 5.64
CA HIS A 245 -24.60 -9.00 4.96
C HIS A 245 -24.84 -10.41 5.55
N ALA A 246 -23.78 -11.10 5.99
CA ALA A 246 -23.85 -12.46 6.52
C ALA A 246 -24.40 -12.51 7.96
N ILE A 247 -24.22 -11.44 8.75
CA ILE A 247 -24.74 -11.35 10.12
C ILE A 247 -26.23 -11.63 10.16
N THR A 248 -27.01 -10.98 9.29
CA THR A 248 -28.46 -11.16 9.21
C THR A 248 -28.84 -12.59 8.85
N GLN A 249 -28.11 -13.21 7.91
CA GLN A 249 -28.35 -14.59 7.49
C GLN A 249 -28.09 -15.58 8.63
N MET A 250 -26.99 -15.41 9.36
CA MET A 250 -26.60 -16.27 10.48
C MET A 250 -27.58 -16.15 11.64
N ASN A 251 -27.96 -14.94 12.04
CA ASN A 251 -28.90 -14.72 13.14
C ASN A 251 -30.32 -15.24 12.84
N LYS A 252 -30.72 -15.27 11.56
CA LYS A 252 -32.04 -15.75 11.16
C LYS A 252 -32.11 -17.25 10.99
N ASN A 253 -31.09 -17.86 10.38
CA ASN A 253 -31.18 -19.23 9.89
C ASN A 253 -30.56 -20.27 10.82
N TRP A 254 -29.73 -19.83 11.77
CA TRP A 254 -29.04 -20.75 12.68
C TRP A 254 -29.71 -20.68 14.05
N ASP A 255 -29.98 -21.85 14.62
CA ASP A 255 -30.62 -21.98 15.92
C ASP A 255 -29.56 -22.02 17.01
N TRP A 256 -29.06 -20.83 17.38
CA TRP A 256 -28.04 -20.66 18.41
C TRP A 256 -28.53 -21.10 19.80
N GLU A 257 -29.85 -21.10 20.03
CA GLU A 257 -30.44 -21.51 21.31
C GLU A 257 -30.31 -23.02 21.56
N LYS A 258 -30.19 -23.84 20.50
CA LYS A 258 -29.88 -25.28 20.62
C LYS A 258 -28.49 -25.58 21.16
N LEU A 259 -27.59 -24.58 21.27
CA LEU A 259 -26.25 -24.75 21.84
C LEU A 259 -26.20 -24.51 23.35
N LYS A 260 -27.30 -24.07 23.96
CA LYS A 260 -27.44 -23.92 25.41
C LYS A 260 -27.90 -25.23 26.05
#